data_AF-A0A8T4NHE9-F1
#
_entry.id   AF-A0A8T4NHE9-F1
#
_cell.length_a   1.000
_cell.length_b   1.000
_cell.length_c   1.000
_cell.angle_alpha   90.00
_cell.angle_beta   90.00
_cell.angle_gamma   90.00
#
_symmetry.space_group_name_H-M   'P 1'
#
loop_
_entity.id
_entity.type
_entity.pdbx_description
1 polymer ?
#
loop_
_entity_poly.entity_id
_entity_poly.type
_entity_poly.pdbx_seq_one_letter_code
_entity_poly.pdbx_strand_id
1 'polypeptide(L)'
;MDFLDAFLLVLTIAIVIFGGYLLWSDFFSEPIEYHGRAQYIEQKLEGSSLQFYSNMRFQDRHINYMISGACDEERISSIKKAFEIIEQDTILEFSESGQMSEMYVTCSDVSPNSENKRHFIAGEGGPTFIVNTSLYSLIFNGTIALYRSEKCDRPQIALHEIFHVLGFDHSSNQDSIMYPVTNCRQEIDNSIIEEINRLYEDEPLPDLALSEAYATIRGRYLYFNISISNYGLLDSDNMTLNVKSIGNVIKQFPLGSLQVGRKKIFNAGNIRISKDAGEIEFEVIGNREEISLENNKVILSPSGN
;
A
#
# COMPACT_ATOMS: atom_id res chain seq x y z
N MET A 1 53.45 -13.39 53.33
CA MET A 1 52.82 -13.30 52.00
C MET A 1 53.90 -13.72 51.04
N ASP A 2 53.78 -14.90 50.46
CA ASP A 2 54.81 -15.43 49.58
C ASP A 2 54.79 -14.63 48.27
N PHE A 3 55.90 -14.64 47.53
CA PHE A 3 56.01 -13.93 46.25
C PHE A 3 54.84 -14.25 45.30
N LEU A 4 54.35 -15.50 45.35
CA LEU A 4 53.20 -15.96 44.59
C LEU A 4 51.91 -15.23 44.97
N ASP A 5 51.64 -15.04 46.26
CA ASP A 5 50.45 -14.32 46.74
C ASP A 5 50.48 -12.85 46.32
N ALA A 6 51.67 -12.21 46.37
CA ALA A 6 51.87 -10.83 45.92
C ALA A 6 51.57 -10.68 44.42
N PHE A 7 52.08 -11.61 43.61
CA PHE A 7 51.86 -11.64 42.18
C PHE A 7 50.38 -11.83 41.83
N LEU A 8 49.71 -12.79 42.49
CA LEU A 8 48.28 -13.05 42.27
C LEU A 8 47.41 -11.85 42.65
N LEU A 9 47.74 -11.14 43.73
CA LEU A 9 47.03 -9.92 44.13
C LEU A 9 47.18 -8.81 43.07
N VAL A 10 48.40 -8.54 42.61
CA VAL A 10 48.67 -7.54 41.58
C VAL A 10 47.96 -7.89 40.27
N LEU A 11 48.00 -9.15 39.86
CA LEU A 11 47.30 -9.63 38.66
C LEU A 11 45.78 -9.45 38.79
N THR A 12 45.21 -9.77 39.96
CA THR A 12 43.77 -9.59 40.22
C THR A 12 43.39 -8.12 40.17
N ILE A 13 44.16 -7.23 40.80
CA ILE A 13 43.94 -5.78 40.75
C ILE A 13 44.03 -5.27 39.30
N ALA A 14 45.03 -5.73 38.53
CA ALA A 14 45.17 -5.34 37.13
C ALA A 14 43.95 -5.78 36.29
N ILE A 15 43.45 -7.00 36.50
CA ILE A 15 42.24 -7.51 35.84
C ILE A 15 41.00 -6.67 36.23
N VAL A 16 40.85 -6.31 37.51
CA VAL A 16 39.73 -5.50 37.99
C VAL A 16 39.79 -4.09 37.43
N ILE A 17 40.96 -3.45 37.42
CA ILE A 17 41.15 -2.11 36.85
C ILE A 17 40.88 -2.13 35.34
N PHE A 18 41.42 -3.12 34.63
CA PHE A 18 41.20 -3.27 33.19
C PHE A 18 39.74 -3.54 32.85
N GLY A 19 39.08 -4.45 33.58
CA GLY A 19 37.65 -4.72 33.44
C GLY A 19 36.81 -3.49 33.76
N GLY A 20 37.14 -2.75 34.83
CA GLY A 20 36.49 -1.50 35.19
C GLY A 20 36.67 -0.42 34.12
N TYR A 21 37.86 -0.31 33.52
CA TYR A 21 38.12 0.61 32.41
C TYR A 21 37.30 0.26 31.17
N LEU A 22 37.19 -1.02 30.82
CA LEU A 22 36.36 -1.46 29.68
C LEU A 22 34.87 -1.15 29.91
N LEU A 23 34.35 -1.41 31.12
CA LEU A 23 32.98 -1.08 31.49
C LEU A 23 32.75 0.44 31.49
N TRP A 24 33.69 1.21 32.04
CA TRP A 24 33.63 2.67 32.03
C TRP A 24 33.62 3.22 30.60
N SER A 25 34.51 2.74 29.74
CA SER A 25 34.58 3.18 28.34
C SER A 25 33.27 2.91 27.60
N ASP A 26 32.66 1.74 27.80
CA ASP A 26 31.41 1.40 27.13
C ASP A 26 30.20 2.15 27.73
N PHE A 27 30.22 2.50 29.02
CA PHE A 27 29.10 3.18 29.69
C PHE A 27 29.11 4.71 29.50
N PHE A 28 30.29 5.33 29.48
CA PHE A 28 30.44 6.79 29.41
C PHE A 28 30.76 7.33 28.01
N SER A 29 30.62 6.51 26.97
CA SER A 29 30.72 6.99 25.58
C SER A 29 29.52 7.89 25.27
N GLU A 30 29.78 9.10 24.77
CA GLU A 30 28.72 9.99 24.28
C GLU A 30 27.94 9.32 23.14
N PRO A 31 26.61 9.49 23.10
CA PRO A 31 25.80 8.93 22.01
C PRO A 31 26.19 9.58 20.68
N ILE A 32 26.48 8.75 19.69
CA ILE A 32 26.62 9.20 18.29
C ILE A 32 25.27 9.01 17.62
N GLU A 33 24.66 10.11 17.19
CA GLU A 33 23.38 10.09 16.49
C GLU A 33 23.57 9.88 14.99
N TYR A 34 22.70 9.05 14.43
CA TYR A 34 22.66 8.73 13.02
C TYR A 34 21.29 9.14 12.49
N HIS A 35 21.30 10.07 11.55
CA HIS A 35 20.11 10.56 10.89
C HIS A 35 20.21 10.26 9.40
N GLY A 36 19.10 9.85 8.83
CA GLY A 36 18.98 9.62 7.40
C GLY A 36 17.51 9.62 7.05
N ARG A 37 17.20 10.34 5.97
CA ARG A 37 15.88 10.28 5.36
C ARG A 37 16.01 9.34 4.19
N ALA A 38 15.15 8.34 4.13
CA ALA A 38 15.04 7.57 2.91
C ALA A 38 14.71 8.52 1.76
N GLN A 39 15.29 8.26 0.58
CA GLN A 39 14.91 8.98 -0.63
C GLN A 39 13.49 8.56 -0.98
N TYR A 40 12.53 9.34 -0.49
CA TYR A 40 11.15 9.17 -0.89
C TYR A 40 11.06 9.67 -2.34
N ILE A 41 10.93 8.74 -3.28
CA ILE A 41 10.54 9.10 -4.64
C ILE A 41 9.06 9.45 -4.55
N GLU A 42 8.77 10.73 -4.34
CA GLU A 42 7.43 11.28 -4.53
C GLU A 42 7.17 11.29 -6.04
N GLN A 43 6.92 10.10 -6.61
CA GLN A 43 6.52 9.96 -7.99
C GLN A 43 5.07 10.40 -8.08
N LYS A 44 4.88 11.71 -8.23
CA LYS A 44 3.57 12.26 -8.56
C LYS A 44 3.28 11.90 -10.01
N LEU A 45 2.64 10.76 -10.23
CA LEU A 45 2.08 10.41 -11.52
C LEU A 45 1.04 11.48 -11.89
N GLU A 46 1.11 12.00 -13.11
CA GLU A 46 0.08 12.91 -13.60
C GLU A 46 -1.24 12.15 -13.69
N GLY A 47 -2.23 12.61 -12.94
CA GLY A 47 -3.55 11.99 -12.94
C GLY A 47 -4.33 12.32 -14.20
N SER A 48 -5.08 11.35 -14.70
CA SER A 48 -6.14 11.61 -15.67
C SER A 48 -7.25 12.45 -15.02
N SER A 49 -7.80 13.41 -15.76
CA SER A 49 -8.96 14.19 -15.32
C SER A 49 -10.28 13.41 -15.34
N LEU A 50 -10.24 12.13 -15.73
CA LEU A 50 -11.42 11.28 -15.86
C LEU A 50 -11.83 10.58 -14.56
N GLN A 51 -10.96 10.55 -13.55
CA GLN A 51 -11.19 9.82 -12.29
C GLN A 51 -11.43 10.76 -11.11
N PHE A 52 -12.11 10.27 -10.07
CA PHE A 52 -12.29 11.00 -8.81
C PHE A 52 -10.94 11.33 -8.13
N TYR A 53 -9.99 10.40 -8.25
CA TYR A 53 -8.62 10.55 -7.77
C TYR A 53 -7.68 9.95 -8.82
N SER A 54 -6.49 10.53 -8.93
CA SER A 54 -5.45 10.04 -9.84
C SER A 54 -5.12 8.57 -9.58
N ASN A 55 -5.02 7.79 -10.66
CA ASN A 55 -4.66 6.38 -10.67
C ASN A 55 -5.49 5.54 -9.69
N MET A 56 -6.79 5.79 -9.69
CA MET A 56 -7.71 4.98 -8.91
C MET A 56 -7.92 3.63 -9.58
N ARG A 57 -7.71 2.53 -8.86
CA ARG A 57 -7.91 1.17 -9.37
C ARG A 57 -8.15 0.18 -8.25
N PHE A 58 -8.76 -0.95 -8.57
CA PHE A 58 -8.70 -2.15 -7.74
C PHE A 58 -7.29 -2.74 -7.74
N GLN A 59 -7.01 -3.58 -6.75
CA GLN A 59 -5.69 -4.19 -6.56
C GLN A 59 -5.31 -5.04 -7.77
N ASP A 60 -6.23 -5.85 -8.28
CA ASP A 60 -6.01 -6.79 -9.38
C ASP A 60 -6.94 -6.48 -10.56
N ARG A 61 -6.57 -6.93 -11.76
CA ARG A 61 -7.43 -6.90 -12.97
C ARG A 61 -8.59 -7.88 -12.86
N HIS A 62 -8.44 -8.94 -12.05
CA HIS A 62 -9.51 -9.88 -11.76
C HIS A 62 -10.31 -9.42 -10.54
N ILE A 63 -11.52 -8.91 -10.76
CA ILE A 63 -12.34 -8.28 -9.73
C ILE A 63 -13.54 -9.15 -9.36
N ASN A 64 -13.64 -9.50 -8.08
CA ASN A 64 -14.72 -10.31 -7.57
C ASN A 64 -15.94 -9.44 -7.24
N TYR A 65 -17.11 -9.84 -7.73
CA TYR A 65 -18.37 -9.17 -7.40
C TYR A 65 -19.37 -10.12 -6.74
N MET A 66 -20.34 -9.55 -6.02
CA MET A 66 -21.47 -10.29 -5.46
C MET A 66 -22.76 -9.53 -5.74
N ILE A 67 -23.77 -10.23 -6.25
CA ILE A 67 -25.10 -9.66 -6.47
C ILE A 67 -26.02 -10.07 -5.32
N SER A 68 -26.69 -9.08 -4.72
CA SER A 68 -27.69 -9.31 -3.68
C SER A 68 -28.84 -10.17 -4.20
N GLY A 69 -29.28 -11.15 -3.42
CA GLY A 69 -30.45 -11.97 -3.74
C GLY A 69 -31.78 -11.21 -3.80
N ALA A 70 -31.80 -9.92 -3.45
CA ALA A 70 -32.96 -9.05 -3.61
C ALA A 70 -33.14 -8.52 -5.05
N CYS A 71 -32.15 -8.70 -5.93
CA CYS A 71 -32.23 -8.30 -7.32
C CYS A 71 -33.16 -9.23 -8.13
N ASP A 72 -33.98 -8.64 -8.99
CA ASP A 72 -34.74 -9.38 -9.98
C ASP A 72 -33.86 -9.86 -11.16
N GLU A 73 -34.39 -10.78 -11.95
CA GLU A 73 -33.67 -11.40 -13.08
C GLU A 73 -33.21 -10.38 -14.13
N GLU A 74 -33.97 -9.30 -14.34
CA GLU A 74 -33.68 -8.28 -15.34
C GLU A 74 -32.47 -7.43 -14.92
N ARG A 75 -32.42 -6.99 -13.67
CA ARG A 75 -31.27 -6.26 -13.10
C ARG A 75 -30.03 -7.14 -13.01
N ILE A 76 -30.18 -8.41 -12.62
CA ILE A 76 -29.07 -9.39 -12.63
C ILE A 76 -28.51 -9.53 -14.04
N SER A 77 -29.36 -9.74 -15.04
CA SER A 77 -28.94 -9.88 -16.43
C SER A 77 -28.26 -8.61 -16.94
N SER A 78 -28.76 -7.44 -16.56
CA SER A 78 -28.19 -6.15 -16.96
C SER A 78 -26.77 -5.96 -16.42
N ILE A 79 -26.54 -6.26 -15.14
CA ILE A 79 -25.21 -6.16 -14.51
C ILE A 79 -24.22 -7.15 -15.14
N LYS A 80 -24.62 -8.41 -15.32
CA LYS A 80 -23.76 -9.43 -15.94
C LYS A 80 -23.37 -9.04 -17.37
N LYS A 81 -24.34 -8.60 -18.18
CA LYS A 81 -24.08 -8.10 -19.53
C LYS A 81 -23.18 -6.86 -19.54
N ALA A 82 -23.29 -5.98 -18.54
CA ALA A 82 -22.42 -4.83 -18.42
C ALA A 82 -20.97 -5.22 -18.12
N PHE A 83 -20.73 -6.18 -17.23
CA PHE A 83 -19.40 -6.76 -17.01
C PHE A 83 -18.84 -7.38 -18.29
N GLU A 84 -19.61 -8.24 -18.98
CA GLU A 84 -19.19 -8.86 -20.25
C GLU A 84 -18.77 -7.84 -21.32
N ILE A 85 -19.46 -6.70 -21.41
CA ILE A 85 -19.10 -5.61 -22.34
C ILE A 85 -17.75 -5.00 -21.94
N ILE A 86 -17.52 -4.75 -20.66
CA ILE A 86 -16.27 -4.14 -20.17
C ILE A 86 -15.10 -5.11 -20.40
N GLU A 87 -15.28 -6.42 -20.17
CA GLU A 87 -14.25 -7.44 -20.45
C GLU A 87 -13.92 -7.58 -21.93
N GLN A 88 -14.87 -7.31 -22.82
CA GLN A 88 -14.62 -7.35 -24.27
C GLN A 88 -13.74 -6.18 -24.73
N ASP A 89 -13.86 -5.04 -24.06
CA ASP A 89 -13.19 -3.81 -24.44
C ASP A 89 -11.89 -3.57 -23.64
N THR A 90 -11.68 -4.26 -22.52
CA THR A 90 -10.56 -4.04 -21.59
C THR A 90 -9.84 -5.33 -21.17
N ILE A 91 -8.75 -5.20 -20.43
CA ILE A 91 -8.01 -6.32 -19.81
C ILE A 91 -8.59 -6.78 -18.46
N LEU A 92 -9.71 -6.19 -18.01
CA LEU A 92 -10.34 -6.58 -16.75
C LEU A 92 -11.09 -7.90 -16.91
N GLU A 93 -11.19 -8.61 -15.79
CA GLU A 93 -11.97 -9.84 -15.65
C GLU A 93 -12.85 -9.71 -14.41
N PHE A 94 -14.10 -10.17 -14.50
CA PHE A 94 -15.06 -10.12 -13.41
C PHE A 94 -15.55 -11.52 -13.08
N SER A 95 -15.66 -11.82 -11.78
CA SER A 95 -16.16 -13.10 -11.32
C SER A 95 -17.12 -12.97 -10.16
N GLU A 96 -18.27 -13.65 -10.28
CA GLU A 96 -19.25 -13.70 -9.20
C GLU A 96 -18.74 -14.61 -8.09
N SER A 97 -18.51 -14.06 -6.89
CA SER A 97 -18.09 -14.81 -5.71
C SER A 97 -19.04 -14.58 -4.54
N GLY A 98 -19.43 -15.67 -3.87
CA GLY A 98 -20.25 -15.61 -2.66
C GLY A 98 -19.48 -15.29 -1.38
N GLN A 99 -18.14 -15.26 -1.43
CA GLN A 99 -17.27 -14.94 -0.28
C GLN A 99 -16.12 -14.04 -0.74
N MET A 100 -15.90 -12.93 -0.03
CA MET A 100 -14.84 -11.94 -0.33
C MET A 100 -15.02 -11.26 -1.71
N SER A 101 -16.12 -10.53 -1.90
CA SER A 101 -16.30 -9.66 -3.06
C SER A 101 -15.72 -8.27 -2.83
N GLU A 102 -15.12 -7.73 -3.88
CA GLU A 102 -14.62 -6.36 -3.95
C GLU A 102 -15.75 -5.41 -4.38
N MET A 103 -16.64 -5.88 -5.25
CA MET A 103 -17.83 -5.13 -5.66
C MET A 103 -19.11 -5.77 -5.11
N TYR A 104 -19.97 -4.98 -4.48
CA TYR A 104 -21.27 -5.44 -4.01
C TYR A 104 -22.43 -4.75 -4.74
N VAL A 105 -23.29 -5.54 -5.37
CA VAL A 105 -24.42 -5.06 -6.16
C VAL A 105 -25.71 -5.27 -5.38
N THR A 106 -26.51 -4.22 -5.24
CA THR A 106 -27.80 -4.21 -4.56
C THR A 106 -28.88 -3.67 -5.48
N CYS A 107 -30.13 -4.09 -5.23
CA CYS A 107 -31.29 -3.62 -5.98
C CYS A 107 -32.40 -3.20 -5.02
N SER A 108 -33.09 -2.12 -5.35
CA SER A 108 -34.23 -1.59 -4.57
C SER A 108 -35.19 -0.87 -5.51
N ASP A 109 -36.49 -1.03 -5.34
CA ASP A 109 -37.47 -0.24 -6.11
C ASP A 109 -37.66 1.18 -5.55
N VAL A 110 -37.10 1.45 -4.37
CA VAL A 110 -37.15 2.75 -3.70
C VAL A 110 -35.84 3.47 -3.96
N SER A 111 -35.87 4.47 -4.85
CA SER A 111 -34.77 5.41 -5.01
C SER A 111 -34.76 6.42 -3.86
N PRO A 112 -33.59 6.89 -3.40
CA PRO A 112 -33.52 8.02 -2.47
C PRO A 112 -34.21 9.25 -3.07
N ASN A 113 -34.77 10.11 -2.21
CA ASN A 113 -35.41 11.35 -2.65
C ASN A 113 -34.35 12.27 -3.26
N SER A 114 -34.51 12.62 -4.53
CA SER A 114 -33.69 13.66 -5.15
C SER A 114 -34.15 15.04 -4.66
N GLU A 115 -33.20 15.92 -4.32
CA GLU A 115 -33.50 17.32 -3.96
C GLU A 115 -34.17 18.07 -5.12
N ASN A 116 -33.88 17.65 -6.37
CA ASN A 116 -34.50 18.13 -7.59
C ASN A 116 -35.67 17.23 -8.03
N LYS A 117 -36.91 17.67 -7.76
CA LYS A 117 -38.18 17.00 -8.09
C LYS A 117 -38.42 16.63 -9.57
N ARG A 118 -37.47 16.88 -10.48
CA ARG A 118 -37.55 16.59 -11.93
C ARG A 118 -36.61 15.48 -12.40
N HIS A 119 -35.73 14.97 -11.54
CA HIS A 119 -34.80 13.89 -11.89
C HIS A 119 -35.00 12.71 -10.94
N PHE A 120 -35.04 11.51 -11.50
CA PHE A 120 -35.10 10.25 -10.76
C PHE A 120 -33.72 9.61 -10.81
N ILE A 121 -33.25 9.11 -9.67
CA ILE A 121 -31.98 8.40 -9.56
C ILE A 121 -32.20 6.97 -10.07
N ALA A 122 -31.44 6.57 -11.09
CA ALA A 122 -31.58 5.27 -11.74
C ALA A 122 -30.68 4.20 -11.10
N GLY A 123 -29.49 4.62 -10.65
CA GLY A 123 -28.57 3.87 -9.83
C GLY A 123 -27.63 4.81 -9.06
N GLU A 124 -26.78 4.21 -8.23
CA GLU A 124 -25.67 4.87 -7.56
C GLU A 124 -24.53 3.86 -7.41
N GLY A 125 -23.38 4.19 -8.01
CA GLY A 125 -22.16 3.41 -7.96
C GLY A 125 -21.01 4.23 -7.36
N GLY A 126 -20.09 3.56 -6.69
CA GLY A 126 -18.82 4.17 -6.33
C GLY A 126 -17.95 3.32 -5.40
N PRO A 127 -16.67 3.67 -5.28
CA PRO A 127 -15.77 3.09 -4.29
C PRO A 127 -16.22 3.47 -2.87
N THR A 128 -16.22 2.49 -1.95
CA THR A 128 -16.62 2.68 -0.55
C THR A 128 -15.46 2.64 0.43
N PHE A 129 -14.35 1.97 0.06
CA PHE A 129 -13.13 1.96 0.84
C PHE A 129 -11.92 2.14 -0.07
N ILE A 130 -11.20 3.26 0.12
CA ILE A 130 -10.05 3.68 -0.67
C ILE A 130 -8.84 3.89 0.25
N VAL A 131 -7.67 3.44 -0.19
CA VAL A 131 -6.39 3.70 0.47
C VAL A 131 -5.43 4.34 -0.52
N ASN A 132 -4.85 5.48 -0.17
CA ASN A 132 -3.85 6.14 -1.00
C ASN A 132 -2.46 5.56 -0.70
N THR A 133 -1.81 4.98 -1.70
CA THR A 133 -0.48 4.36 -1.61
C THR A 133 0.60 5.17 -2.34
N SER A 134 0.43 6.48 -2.47
CA SER A 134 1.27 7.40 -3.23
C SER A 134 1.13 7.27 -4.75
N LEU A 135 1.43 6.08 -5.29
CA LEU A 135 1.32 5.82 -6.74
C LEU A 135 -0.14 5.64 -7.19
N TYR A 136 -0.95 4.98 -6.35
CA TYR A 136 -2.33 4.62 -6.66
C TYR A 136 -3.30 5.02 -5.55
N SER A 137 -4.55 5.26 -5.94
CA SER A 137 -5.68 5.35 -5.03
C SER A 137 -6.43 4.02 -5.05
N LEU A 138 -6.08 3.10 -4.16
CA LEU A 138 -6.53 1.72 -4.24
C LEU A 138 -7.93 1.53 -3.70
N ILE A 139 -8.79 0.97 -4.53
CA ILE A 139 -10.14 0.57 -4.19
C ILE A 139 -10.09 -0.85 -3.63
N PHE A 140 -10.55 -1.00 -2.39
CA PHE A 140 -10.71 -2.31 -1.75
C PHE A 140 -12.15 -2.79 -1.83
N ASN A 141 -13.10 -1.85 -1.79
CA ASN A 141 -14.51 -2.16 -1.85
C ASN A 141 -15.24 -1.09 -2.65
N GLY A 142 -16.26 -1.52 -3.39
CA GLY A 142 -17.18 -0.68 -4.12
C GLY A 142 -18.60 -1.21 -4.04
N THR A 143 -19.57 -0.32 -4.20
CA THR A 143 -21.00 -0.68 -4.16
C THR A 143 -21.69 -0.15 -5.39
N ILE A 144 -22.62 -0.96 -5.92
CA ILE A 144 -23.55 -0.58 -6.97
C ILE A 144 -24.95 -0.75 -6.41
N ALA A 145 -25.78 0.28 -6.49
CA ALA A 145 -27.19 0.24 -6.17
C ALA A 145 -27.98 0.51 -7.44
N LEU A 146 -28.80 -0.45 -7.88
CA LEU A 146 -29.71 -0.27 -9.01
C LEU A 146 -31.13 -0.04 -8.51
N TYR A 147 -31.68 1.13 -8.82
CA TYR A 147 -33.03 1.50 -8.38
C TYR A 147 -34.12 1.17 -9.38
N ARG A 148 -33.76 1.01 -10.66
CA ARG A 148 -34.72 0.78 -11.75
C ARG A 148 -34.15 -0.21 -12.74
N SER A 149 -35.05 -0.90 -13.45
CA SER A 149 -34.66 -1.72 -14.60
C SER A 149 -34.16 -0.87 -15.76
N GLU A 150 -33.29 -1.46 -16.56
CA GLU A 150 -32.84 -0.90 -17.83
C GLU A 150 -34.02 -0.78 -18.82
N LYS A 151 -34.02 0.28 -19.63
CA LYS A 151 -35.03 0.49 -20.69
C LYS A 151 -34.43 0.45 -22.09
N CYS A 152 -33.10 0.49 -22.20
CA CYS A 152 -32.36 0.42 -23.43
C CYS A 152 -31.98 -1.03 -23.77
N ASP A 153 -31.64 -1.29 -25.03
CA ASP A 153 -31.17 -2.62 -25.46
C ASP A 153 -29.78 -2.99 -24.85
N ARG A 154 -29.02 -1.95 -24.47
CA ARG A 154 -27.74 -2.05 -23.75
C ARG A 154 -27.95 -1.69 -22.26
N PRO A 155 -27.18 -2.29 -21.34
CA PRO A 155 -27.28 -2.04 -19.91
C PRO A 155 -26.59 -0.72 -19.50
N GLN A 156 -27.11 0.41 -20.00
CA GLN A 156 -26.53 1.74 -19.83
C GLN A 156 -26.40 2.15 -18.36
N ILE A 157 -27.44 1.91 -17.54
CA ILE A 157 -27.39 2.25 -16.12
C ILE A 157 -26.30 1.44 -15.42
N ALA A 158 -26.28 0.12 -15.64
CA ALA A 158 -25.28 -0.75 -15.02
C ALA A 158 -23.86 -0.42 -15.47
N LEU A 159 -23.63 -0.14 -16.76
CA LEU A 159 -22.33 0.29 -17.27
C LEU A 159 -21.84 1.56 -16.58
N HIS A 160 -22.70 2.59 -16.49
CA HIS A 160 -22.41 3.84 -15.81
C HIS A 160 -21.98 3.63 -14.36
N GLU A 161 -22.77 2.88 -13.59
CA GLU A 161 -22.45 2.65 -12.17
C GLU A 161 -21.20 1.78 -11.99
N ILE A 162 -20.93 0.81 -12.86
CA ILE A 162 -19.69 0.02 -12.80
C ILE A 162 -18.47 0.92 -13.03
N PHE A 163 -18.52 1.84 -14.00
CA PHE A 163 -17.41 2.77 -14.22
C PHE A 163 -17.20 3.72 -13.03
N HIS A 164 -18.27 4.18 -12.37
CA HIS A 164 -18.12 4.89 -11.11
C HIS A 164 -17.43 4.06 -10.04
N VAL A 165 -17.76 2.78 -9.91
CA VAL A 165 -17.07 1.88 -8.98
C VAL A 165 -15.59 1.67 -9.36
N LEU A 166 -15.27 1.63 -10.65
CA LEU A 166 -13.89 1.60 -11.16
C LEU A 166 -13.14 2.94 -10.98
N GLY A 167 -13.81 3.98 -10.44
CA GLY A 167 -13.20 5.24 -10.05
C GLY A 167 -13.36 6.39 -11.04
N PHE A 168 -14.14 6.22 -12.11
CA PHE A 168 -14.38 7.26 -13.11
C PHE A 168 -15.44 8.25 -12.64
N ASP A 169 -15.17 9.54 -12.86
CA ASP A 169 -16.10 10.64 -12.60
C ASP A 169 -16.92 10.94 -13.86
N HIS A 170 -17.95 11.76 -13.71
CA HIS A 170 -18.82 12.17 -14.78
C HIS A 170 -18.09 12.91 -15.90
N SER A 171 -18.51 12.62 -17.13
CA SER A 171 -18.11 13.36 -18.32
C SER A 171 -19.08 14.50 -18.62
N SER A 172 -18.56 15.57 -19.22
CA SER A 172 -19.40 16.65 -19.77
C SER A 172 -19.90 16.34 -21.19
N ASN A 173 -19.39 15.29 -21.83
CA ASN A 173 -19.81 14.83 -23.15
C ASN A 173 -21.14 14.06 -23.06
N GLN A 174 -22.18 14.52 -23.75
CA GLN A 174 -23.51 13.89 -23.69
C GLN A 174 -23.58 12.49 -24.30
N ASP A 175 -22.65 12.18 -25.22
CA ASP A 175 -22.56 10.89 -25.88
C ASP A 175 -21.76 9.86 -25.05
N SER A 176 -21.10 10.30 -23.98
CA SER A 176 -20.36 9.43 -23.06
C SER A 176 -21.30 8.64 -22.16
N ILE A 177 -20.94 7.39 -21.87
CA ILE A 177 -21.56 6.57 -20.84
C ILE A 177 -21.51 7.24 -19.47
N MET A 178 -20.49 8.06 -19.21
CA MET A 178 -20.31 8.78 -17.95
C MET A 178 -21.04 10.12 -17.91
N TYR A 179 -21.90 10.44 -18.88
CA TYR A 179 -22.75 11.62 -18.77
C TYR A 179 -23.84 11.40 -17.70
N PRO A 180 -24.09 12.35 -16.78
CA PRO A 180 -25.01 12.16 -15.64
C PRO A 180 -26.50 11.93 -16.01
N VAL A 181 -26.87 12.03 -17.28
CA VAL A 181 -28.25 11.83 -17.75
C VAL A 181 -28.25 10.72 -18.78
N THR A 182 -28.81 9.57 -18.40
CA THR A 182 -28.81 8.35 -19.23
C THR A 182 -29.56 8.55 -20.55
N ASN A 183 -28.96 8.07 -21.63
CA ASN A 183 -29.53 7.99 -22.97
C ASN A 183 -29.10 6.66 -23.63
N CYS A 184 -30.02 5.97 -24.32
CA CYS A 184 -29.73 4.70 -24.99
C CYS A 184 -28.65 4.78 -26.07
N ARG A 185 -28.29 5.98 -26.56
CA ARG A 185 -27.24 6.20 -27.56
C ARG A 185 -25.84 6.46 -26.96
N GLN A 186 -25.70 6.49 -25.65
CA GLN A 186 -24.41 6.68 -25.01
C GLN A 186 -23.49 5.48 -25.25
N GLU A 187 -22.20 5.78 -25.39
CA GLU A 187 -21.15 4.80 -25.66
C GLU A 187 -20.00 4.95 -24.65
N ILE A 188 -19.22 3.89 -24.48
CA ILE A 188 -18.04 3.92 -23.63
C ILE A 188 -16.98 4.75 -24.35
N ASP A 189 -16.47 5.80 -23.68
CA ASP A 189 -15.42 6.62 -24.27
C ASP A 189 -14.14 5.80 -24.41
N ASN A 190 -13.47 5.86 -25.57
CA ASN A 190 -12.18 5.19 -25.79
C ASN A 190 -11.13 5.58 -24.74
N SER A 191 -11.17 6.81 -24.23
CA SER A 191 -10.24 7.26 -23.19
C SER A 191 -10.42 6.54 -21.86
N ILE A 192 -11.63 6.07 -21.54
CA ILE A 192 -11.90 5.25 -20.35
C ILE A 192 -11.26 3.88 -20.54
N ILE A 193 -11.43 3.28 -21.72
CA ILE A 193 -10.84 1.99 -22.08
C ILE A 193 -9.31 2.04 -22.02
N GLU A 194 -8.71 3.06 -22.64
CA GLU A 194 -7.25 3.29 -22.62
C GLU A 194 -6.74 3.47 -21.18
N GLU A 195 -7.46 4.23 -20.35
CA GLU A 195 -7.06 4.47 -18.97
C GLU A 195 -7.17 3.21 -18.11
N ILE A 196 -8.22 2.39 -18.28
CA ILE A 196 -8.30 1.08 -17.61
C ILE A 196 -7.13 0.20 -18.03
N ASN A 197 -6.88 0.05 -19.32
CA ASN A 197 -5.80 -0.81 -19.80
C ASN A 197 -4.43 -0.34 -19.29
N ARG A 198 -4.19 0.98 -19.28
CA ARG A 198 -2.97 1.57 -18.69
C ARG A 198 -2.87 1.31 -17.19
N LEU A 199 -3.96 1.50 -16.44
CA LEU A 199 -3.95 1.34 -14.99
C LEU A 199 -3.68 -0.08 -14.56
N TYR A 200 -4.16 -1.07 -15.32
CA TYR A 200 -4.09 -2.49 -14.99
C TYR A 200 -3.05 -3.27 -15.81
N GLU A 201 -2.22 -2.59 -16.60
CA GLU A 201 -1.09 -3.18 -17.33
C GLU A 201 -0.03 -3.71 -16.36
N ASP A 202 0.21 -2.97 -15.26
CA ASP A 202 1.15 -3.36 -14.22
C ASP A 202 0.59 -4.49 -13.35
N GLU A 203 1.40 -5.55 -13.19
CA GLU A 203 1.11 -6.67 -12.31
C GLU A 203 1.02 -6.22 -10.84
N PRO A 204 0.09 -6.80 -10.05
CA PRO A 204 -0.11 -6.40 -8.67
C PRO A 204 1.05 -6.90 -7.79
N LEU A 205 1.97 -6.01 -7.43
CA LEU A 205 3.12 -6.32 -6.58
C LEU A 205 3.11 -5.49 -5.28
N PRO A 206 3.65 -6.03 -4.16
CA PRO A 206 3.94 -5.22 -2.97
C PRO A 206 5.05 -4.18 -3.25
N ASP A 207 5.16 -3.17 -2.40
CA ASP A 207 6.23 -2.17 -2.48
C ASP A 207 6.56 -1.70 -1.07
N LEU A 208 7.52 -2.37 -0.44
CA LEU A 208 7.96 -1.98 0.89
C LEU A 208 8.82 -0.72 0.77
N ALA A 209 8.74 0.13 1.79
CA ALA A 209 9.52 1.34 1.80
C ALA A 209 9.90 1.71 3.22
N LEU A 210 11.18 2.00 3.42
CA LEU A 210 11.67 2.62 4.65
C LEU A 210 11.37 4.11 4.54
N SER A 211 10.54 4.66 5.42
CA SER A 211 10.16 6.09 5.33
C SER A 211 11.05 6.96 6.22
N GLU A 212 11.38 6.46 7.41
CA GLU A 212 12.08 7.18 8.47
C GLU A 212 12.97 6.17 9.21
N ALA A 213 14.23 6.53 9.45
CA ALA A 213 15.14 5.74 10.25
C ALA A 213 16.01 6.66 11.10
N TYR A 214 16.06 6.34 12.39
CA TYR A 214 16.89 7.00 13.38
C TYR A 214 17.70 5.93 14.11
N ALA A 215 18.98 6.19 14.31
CA ALA A 215 19.81 5.33 15.12
C ALA A 215 20.72 6.11 16.07
N THR A 216 21.14 5.44 17.13
CA THR A 216 22.10 5.96 18.09
C THR A 216 23.03 4.85 18.52
N ILE A 217 24.33 5.11 18.48
CA ILE A 217 25.34 4.23 19.06
C ILE A 217 25.76 4.80 20.41
N ARG A 218 25.71 3.98 21.46
CA ARG A 218 26.32 4.26 22.77
C ARG A 218 27.33 3.17 23.08
N GLY A 219 28.61 3.54 23.10
CA GLY A 219 29.70 2.58 23.27
C GLY A 219 29.77 1.58 22.12
N ARG A 220 29.32 0.34 22.35
CA ARG A 220 29.27 -0.75 21.35
C ARG A 220 27.85 -1.21 21.04
N TYR A 221 26.85 -0.43 21.43
CA TYR A 221 25.46 -0.82 21.33
C TYR A 221 24.69 0.16 20.45
N LEU A 222 24.02 -0.40 19.45
CA LEU A 222 23.11 0.28 18.56
C LEU A 222 21.68 0.21 19.11
N TYR A 223 21.03 1.36 19.05
CA TYR A 223 19.60 1.56 19.27
C TYR A 223 19.03 2.22 18.03
N PHE A 224 17.87 1.77 17.56
CA PHE A 224 17.25 2.39 16.40
C PHE A 224 15.73 2.34 16.46
N ASN A 225 15.12 3.29 15.75
CA ASN A 225 13.72 3.35 15.41
C ASN A 225 13.62 3.43 13.90
N ILE A 226 12.83 2.56 13.30
CA ILE A 226 12.59 2.56 11.85
C ILE A 226 11.11 2.44 11.57
N SER A 227 10.69 3.11 10.51
CA SER A 227 9.36 3.01 9.94
C SER A 227 9.39 2.35 8.57
N ILE A 228 8.51 1.38 8.40
CA ILE A 228 8.33 0.58 7.18
C ILE A 228 6.88 0.74 6.73
N SER A 229 6.66 1.10 5.49
CA SER A 229 5.34 1.19 4.87
C SER A 229 5.23 0.20 3.71
N ASN A 230 4.01 -0.20 3.37
CA ASN A 230 3.74 -0.90 2.11
C ASN A 230 2.93 0.02 1.18
N TYR A 231 3.54 0.51 0.11
CA TYR A 231 2.95 1.38 -0.91
C TYR A 231 2.51 0.61 -2.17
N GLY A 232 2.63 -0.72 -2.16
CA GLY A 232 2.32 -1.55 -3.31
C GLY A 232 0.83 -1.77 -3.51
N LEU A 233 0.53 -2.70 -4.42
CA LEU A 233 -0.82 -3.14 -4.75
C LEU A 233 -1.26 -4.34 -3.90
N LEU A 234 -0.30 -5.13 -3.41
CA LEU A 234 -0.53 -6.33 -2.59
C LEU A 234 0.09 -6.27 -1.20
N ASP A 235 -0.46 -7.06 -0.29
CA ASP A 235 0.11 -7.30 1.02
C ASP A 235 1.49 -7.99 0.88
N SER A 236 2.41 -7.64 1.79
CA SER A 236 3.71 -8.31 1.87
C SER A 236 3.75 -9.24 3.07
N ASP A 237 4.18 -10.48 2.84
CA ASP A 237 4.33 -11.51 3.87
C ASP A 237 5.80 -11.79 4.19
N ASN A 238 6.05 -12.46 5.33
CA ASN A 238 7.36 -13.00 5.72
C ASN A 238 8.53 -12.00 5.59
N MET A 239 8.25 -10.73 5.88
CA MET A 239 9.24 -9.66 5.76
C MET A 239 10.35 -9.82 6.80
N THR A 240 11.57 -9.44 6.43
CA THR A 240 12.73 -9.40 7.32
C THR A 240 13.42 -8.04 7.22
N LEU A 241 13.81 -7.49 8.37
CA LEU A 241 14.70 -6.34 8.44
C LEU A 241 16.14 -6.81 8.66
N ASN A 242 17.00 -6.53 7.70
CA ASN A 242 18.44 -6.65 7.83
C ASN A 242 19.03 -5.35 8.36
N VAL A 243 19.84 -5.46 9.40
CA VAL A 243 20.70 -4.37 9.87
C VAL A 243 22.12 -4.71 9.47
N LYS A 244 22.79 -3.81 8.75
CA LYS A 244 24.16 -3.99 8.27
C LYS A 244 25.09 -2.88 8.74
N SER A 245 26.36 -3.21 8.86
CA SER A 245 27.45 -2.27 9.11
C SER A 245 28.66 -2.69 8.28
N ILE A 246 29.23 -1.75 7.54
CA ILE A 246 30.37 -2.00 6.63
C ILE A 246 30.05 -3.18 5.68
N GLY A 247 28.85 -3.17 5.10
CA GLY A 247 28.35 -4.19 4.16
C GLY A 247 27.98 -5.55 4.75
N ASN A 248 28.22 -5.81 6.04
CA ASN A 248 27.94 -7.10 6.67
C ASN A 248 26.65 -7.06 7.49
N VAL A 249 25.80 -8.08 7.37
CA VAL A 249 24.60 -8.22 8.20
C VAL A 249 25.00 -8.52 9.64
N ILE A 250 24.67 -7.61 10.56
CA ILE A 250 24.93 -7.76 12.00
C ILE A 250 23.76 -8.41 12.73
N LYS A 251 22.52 -8.16 12.25
CA LYS A 251 21.30 -8.68 12.85
C LYS A 251 20.16 -8.74 11.84
N GLN A 252 19.32 -9.75 11.99
CA GLN A 252 18.07 -9.89 11.23
C GLN A 252 16.89 -9.93 12.19
N PHE A 253 15.79 -9.29 11.80
CA PHE A 253 14.55 -9.26 12.57
C PHE A 253 13.38 -9.73 11.69
N PRO A 254 12.66 -10.80 12.08
CA PRO A 254 11.43 -11.15 11.40
C PRO A 254 10.35 -10.10 11.71
N LEU A 255 9.73 -9.56 10.67
CA LEU A 255 8.69 -8.55 10.77
C LEU A 255 7.29 -9.11 10.53
N GLY A 256 7.15 -10.32 9.99
CA GLY A 256 5.84 -10.89 9.65
C GLY A 256 5.25 -10.24 8.40
N SER A 257 3.94 -9.98 8.40
CA SER A 257 3.26 -9.34 7.26
C SER A 257 3.01 -7.85 7.47
N LEU A 258 2.80 -7.14 6.36
CA LEU A 258 2.37 -5.74 6.31
C LEU A 258 1.36 -5.54 5.19
N GLN A 259 0.16 -5.14 5.60
CA GLN A 259 -0.93 -4.84 4.67
C GLN A 259 -0.64 -3.57 3.87
N VAL A 260 -1.22 -3.51 2.68
CA VAL A 260 -1.16 -2.33 1.80
C VAL A 260 -1.63 -1.06 2.52
N GLY A 261 -0.91 0.04 2.31
CA GLY A 261 -1.16 1.35 2.91
C GLY A 261 -0.99 1.41 4.43
N ARG A 262 -0.45 0.36 5.05
CA ARG A 262 -0.11 0.37 6.48
C ARG A 262 1.36 0.73 6.70
N LYS A 263 1.60 1.33 7.87
CA LYS A 263 2.91 1.69 8.41
C LYS A 263 3.19 0.83 9.65
N LYS A 264 4.39 0.29 9.75
CA LYS A 264 4.90 -0.46 10.90
C LYS A 264 6.13 0.24 11.45
N ILE A 265 6.06 0.60 12.73
CA ILE A 265 7.19 1.17 13.47
C ILE A 265 7.88 0.05 14.24
N PHE A 266 9.18 -0.11 14.02
CA PHE A 266 10.00 -1.12 14.68
C PHE A 266 11.12 -0.45 15.47
N ASN A 267 11.30 -0.91 16.72
CA ASN A 267 12.30 -0.39 17.64
C ASN A 267 13.15 -1.54 18.15
N ALA A 268 14.46 -1.37 18.15
CA ALA A 268 15.37 -2.32 18.76
C ALA A 268 16.53 -1.59 19.44
N GLY A 269 17.09 -2.23 20.47
CA GLY A 269 18.18 -1.69 21.26
C GLY A 269 19.14 -2.77 21.71
N ASN A 270 20.27 -2.34 22.27
CA ASN A 270 21.34 -3.23 22.77
C ASN A 270 21.92 -4.16 21.69
N ILE A 271 21.94 -3.73 20.43
CA ILE A 271 22.52 -4.54 19.35
C ILE A 271 24.02 -4.27 19.32
N ARG A 272 24.82 -5.31 19.53
CA ARG A 272 26.28 -5.17 19.54
C ARG A 272 26.81 -4.85 18.15
N ILE A 273 27.60 -3.78 18.03
CA ILE A 273 28.20 -3.28 16.79
C ILE A 273 29.66 -2.86 17.02
N SER A 274 30.44 -2.71 15.94
CA SER A 274 31.78 -2.12 15.99
C SER A 274 31.71 -0.64 16.42
N LYS A 275 32.73 -0.14 17.14
CA LYS A 275 32.84 1.28 17.49
C LYS A 275 33.02 2.15 16.23
N ASP A 276 33.70 1.60 15.22
CA ASP A 276 34.02 2.29 13.95
C ASP A 276 33.02 1.89 12.85
N ALA A 277 31.74 1.76 13.20
CA ALA A 277 30.70 1.24 12.30
C ALA A 277 30.59 1.98 10.95
N GLY A 278 31.06 3.23 10.88
CA GLY A 278 31.00 4.05 9.68
C GLY A 278 29.55 4.37 9.34
N GLU A 279 28.97 3.62 8.41
CA GLU A 279 27.58 3.71 8.00
C GLU A 279 26.75 2.53 8.55
N ILE A 280 25.48 2.81 8.83
CA ILE A 280 24.50 1.79 9.22
C ILE A 280 23.46 1.70 8.11
N GLU A 281 23.33 0.53 7.50
CA GLU A 281 22.33 0.27 6.47
C GLU A 281 21.20 -0.56 7.08
N PHE A 282 19.97 -0.10 6.84
CA PHE A 282 18.76 -0.88 7.06
C PHE A 282 18.21 -1.29 5.70
N GLU A 283 17.87 -2.56 5.57
CA GLU A 283 17.27 -3.12 4.36
C GLU A 283 16.08 -3.99 4.76
N VAL A 284 14.89 -3.68 4.25
CA VAL A 284 13.72 -4.54 4.37
C VAL A 284 13.64 -5.45 3.15
N ILE A 285 13.32 -6.73 3.37
CA ILE A 285 13.20 -7.74 2.31
C ILE A 285 11.87 -8.47 2.48
N GLY A 286 11.03 -8.44 1.45
CA GLY A 286 9.85 -9.30 1.31
C GLY A 286 10.18 -10.68 0.72
N ASN A 287 9.20 -11.59 0.72
CA ASN A 287 9.34 -12.91 0.09
C ASN A 287 8.81 -12.97 -1.35
N ARG A 288 8.39 -11.83 -1.91
CA ARG A 288 7.84 -11.68 -3.26
C ARG A 288 8.65 -10.62 -4.01
N GLU A 289 8.47 -10.57 -5.32
CA GLU A 289 8.94 -9.44 -6.12
C GLU A 289 8.21 -8.17 -5.70
N GLU A 290 8.89 -7.03 -5.77
CA GLU A 290 8.37 -5.72 -5.36
C GLU A 290 8.44 -4.73 -6.53
N ILE A 291 7.55 -3.73 -6.53
CA ILE A 291 7.51 -2.69 -7.57
C ILE A 291 8.87 -1.96 -7.63
N SER A 292 9.41 -1.60 -6.46
CA SER A 292 10.75 -1.04 -6.34
C SER A 292 11.52 -1.72 -5.21
N LEU A 293 12.83 -1.87 -5.42
CA LEU A 293 13.77 -2.28 -4.36
C LEU A 293 14.64 -1.12 -3.88
N GLU A 294 14.50 0.07 -4.48
CA GLU A 294 15.34 1.23 -4.16
C GLU A 294 14.92 1.88 -2.85
N ASN A 295 13.61 1.91 -2.57
CA ASN A 295 12.98 2.39 -1.34
C ASN A 295 13.11 1.40 -0.16
N ASN A 296 13.59 0.18 -0.40
CA ASN A 296 13.80 -0.85 0.62
C ASN A 296 15.03 -0.62 1.48
N LYS A 297 15.83 0.41 1.18
CA LYS A 297 17.12 0.67 1.83
C LYS A 297 17.21 2.09 2.36
N VAL A 298 17.81 2.22 3.54
CA VAL A 298 18.24 3.52 4.06
C VAL A 298 19.60 3.37 4.71
N ILE A 299 20.52 4.25 4.31
CA ILE A 299 21.89 4.30 4.83
C ILE A 299 21.97 5.53 5.74
N LEU A 300 22.35 5.31 6.99
CA LEU A 300 22.55 6.39 7.96
C LEU A 300 24.04 6.66 8.12
N SER A 301 24.38 7.95 8.10
CA SER A 301 25.73 8.44 8.39
C SER A 301 25.76 9.09 9.79
N PRO A 302 26.94 9.14 10.44
CA PRO A 302 27.09 9.82 11.72
C PRO A 302 26.80 11.32 11.56
N SER A 303 26.03 11.88 12.49
CA SER A 303 25.69 13.29 12.49
C SER A 303 26.81 14.08 13.17
N GLY A 304 27.59 14.85 12.41
CA GLY A 304 28.58 15.78 12.99
C GLY A 304 30.04 15.63 12.52
N ASN A 305 30.27 15.46 11.21
CA ASN A 305 31.53 15.85 10.58
C ASN A 305 31.32 17.09 9.70
#